data_AF-A0AAU5H209-F1
#
_entry.id   AF-A0AAU5H209-F1
#
_cell.length_a   1.000
_cell.length_b   1.000
_cell.length_c   1.000
_cell.angle_alpha   90.00
_cell.angle_beta   90.00
_cell.angle_gamma   90.00
#
_symmetry.space_group_name_H-M   'P 1'
#
loop_
_entity.id
_entity.type
_entity.pdbx_description
1 polymer ?
#
loop_
_entity_poly.entity_id
_entity_poly.type
_entity_poly.pdbx_seq_one_letter_code
_entity_poly.pdbx_strand_id
1 'polypeptide(L)'
;MRRVVESSRLVPHRLLTVMSTAVVTLVAAGSPASASAVGYGKVSGYCFEAKGTQICLPSTTIGHFIKGSGRTITREEASIQDTLGADTAGGRWCNWRIDWRYADTDGHTYRTSKGPVNRNCADVSSMGRIDTTRRTLKHYGKACADFYAGGARRGTQCHNIIQ
;
A
#
# COMPACT_ATOMS: atom_id res chain seq x y z
N MET A 1 -10.29 104.23 -22.18
CA MET A 1 -11.43 103.29 -22.05
C MET A 1 -11.20 102.06 -22.92
N ARG A 2 -10.94 100.89 -22.31
CA ARG A 2 -11.49 99.55 -22.64
C ARG A 2 -10.70 98.47 -21.85
N ARG A 3 -11.46 97.68 -21.07
CA ARG A 3 -11.03 96.52 -20.26
C ARG A 3 -10.83 95.29 -21.15
N VAL A 4 -9.99 94.34 -20.70
CA VAL A 4 -10.16 92.85 -20.66
C VAL A 4 -9.14 92.35 -19.61
N VAL A 5 -9.46 91.89 -18.39
CA VAL A 5 -10.07 90.63 -17.88
C VAL A 5 -9.28 89.34 -18.18
N GLU A 6 -8.51 88.90 -17.17
CA GLU A 6 -8.43 87.56 -16.54
C GLU A 6 -8.16 86.29 -17.39
N SER A 7 -7.16 85.48 -16.97
CA SER A 7 -7.24 84.02 -17.12
C SER A 7 -6.25 83.28 -16.21
N SER A 8 -6.79 82.69 -15.15
CA SER A 8 -6.16 81.75 -14.22
C SER A 8 -5.87 80.41 -14.92
N ARG A 9 -4.63 79.91 -14.82
CA ARG A 9 -4.29 78.55 -15.25
C ARG A 9 -4.34 77.57 -14.07
N LEU A 10 -5.29 76.65 -14.14
CA LEU A 10 -5.35 75.43 -13.33
C LEU A 10 -4.19 74.48 -13.71
N VAL A 11 -3.53 73.92 -12.69
CA VAL A 11 -2.56 72.83 -12.82
C VAL A 11 -3.30 71.50 -12.59
N PRO A 12 -3.14 70.47 -13.45
CA PRO A 12 -3.80 69.19 -13.24
C PRO A 12 -2.99 68.32 -12.25
N HIS A 13 -3.68 67.80 -11.23
CA HIS A 13 -3.16 66.72 -10.39
C HIS A 13 -3.10 65.42 -11.20
N ARG A 14 -1.90 64.85 -11.34
CA ARG A 14 -1.71 63.46 -11.80
C ARG A 14 -2.12 62.50 -10.69
N LEU A 15 -3.21 61.76 -10.90
CA LEU A 15 -3.51 60.56 -10.13
C LEU A 15 -2.47 59.48 -10.44
N LEU A 16 -1.79 58.99 -9.40
CA LEU A 16 -0.98 57.78 -9.41
C LEU A 16 -1.84 56.62 -8.90
N THR A 17 -2.28 55.76 -9.80
CA THR A 17 -3.01 54.53 -9.48
C THR A 17 -2.00 53.45 -9.08
N VAL A 18 -1.96 53.08 -7.80
CA VAL A 18 -1.16 51.96 -7.29
C VAL A 18 -1.97 50.67 -7.49
N MET A 19 -1.53 49.79 -8.39
CA MET A 19 -2.09 48.44 -8.51
C MET A 19 -1.38 47.50 -7.54
N SER A 20 -2.08 47.08 -6.48
CA SER A 20 -1.65 45.99 -5.60
C SER A 20 -2.00 44.64 -6.22
N THR A 21 -0.97 43.88 -6.62
CA THR A 21 -1.09 42.47 -7.01
C THR A 21 -1.21 41.59 -5.77
N ALA A 22 -2.40 41.04 -5.53
CA ALA A 22 -2.61 40.01 -4.51
C ALA A 22 -2.02 38.68 -4.98
N VAL A 23 -0.95 38.21 -4.33
CA VAL A 23 -0.39 36.87 -4.55
C VAL A 23 -1.20 35.88 -3.71
N VAL A 24 -2.03 35.06 -4.36
CA VAL A 24 -2.72 33.95 -3.71
C VAL A 24 -1.79 32.74 -3.69
N THR A 25 -1.19 32.44 -2.53
CA THR A 25 -0.48 31.18 -2.30
C THR A 25 -1.48 30.02 -2.21
N LEU A 26 -1.50 29.18 -3.25
CA LEU A 26 -2.17 27.88 -3.22
C LEU A 26 -1.40 26.96 -2.26
N VAL A 27 -1.96 26.70 -1.08
CA VAL A 27 -1.47 25.63 -0.20
C VAL A 27 -1.89 24.30 -0.82
N ALA A 28 -0.97 23.63 -1.49
CA ALA A 28 -1.17 22.25 -1.91
C ALA A 28 -1.28 21.38 -0.66
N ALA A 29 -2.50 20.95 -0.31
CA ALA A 29 -2.70 19.95 0.71
C ALA A 29 -2.13 18.62 0.20
N GLY A 30 -0.98 18.20 0.73
CA GLY A 30 -0.39 16.90 0.41
C GLY A 30 -1.40 15.79 0.73
N SER A 31 -1.62 14.87 -0.21
CA SER A 31 -2.41 13.67 0.06
C SER A 31 -1.80 12.91 1.23
N PRO A 32 -2.61 12.35 2.15
CA PRO A 32 -2.05 11.55 3.23
C PRO A 32 -1.31 10.35 2.64
N ALA A 33 -0.06 10.18 3.04
CA ALA A 33 0.70 8.93 2.97
C ALA A 33 -0.23 7.71 3.08
N SER A 34 -0.33 6.87 2.04
CA SER A 34 -1.15 5.66 2.12
C SER A 34 -0.32 4.49 2.63
N ALA A 35 -0.75 3.87 3.74
CA ALA A 35 -0.31 2.51 4.09
C ALA A 35 -1.24 1.46 3.48
N SER A 36 -2.36 1.89 2.86
CA SER A 36 -3.36 0.99 2.33
C SER A 36 -2.94 0.48 0.95
N ALA A 37 -2.93 -0.83 0.77
CA ALA A 37 -2.49 -1.46 -0.48
C ALA A 37 -3.06 -2.88 -0.64
N VAL A 38 -3.28 -3.28 -1.89
CA VAL A 38 -3.67 -4.63 -2.32
C VAL A 38 -2.75 -5.06 -3.44
N GLY A 39 -2.31 -6.31 -3.42
CA GLY A 39 -1.52 -6.87 -4.50
C GLY A 39 -1.41 -8.38 -4.39
N TYR A 40 -0.86 -8.98 -5.44
CA TYR A 40 -0.77 -10.42 -5.59
C TYR A 40 0.65 -10.81 -6.03
N GLY A 41 1.21 -11.81 -5.36
CA GLY A 41 2.50 -12.40 -5.68
C GLY A 41 2.34 -13.82 -6.21
N LYS A 42 3.25 -14.27 -7.09
CA LYS A 42 3.24 -15.64 -7.59
C LYS A 42 3.76 -16.60 -6.52
N VAL A 43 3.08 -17.73 -6.38
CA VAL A 43 3.51 -18.88 -5.59
C VAL A 43 3.79 -20.01 -6.58
N SER A 44 5.03 -20.45 -6.69
CA SER A 44 5.45 -21.43 -7.70
C SER A 44 5.15 -22.86 -7.26
N GLY A 45 4.58 -23.65 -8.18
CA GLY A 45 4.59 -25.12 -8.17
C GLY A 45 3.96 -25.78 -6.95
N TYR A 46 2.83 -26.43 -7.15
CA TYR A 46 2.23 -27.29 -6.14
C TYR A 46 1.43 -28.41 -6.79
N CYS A 47 1.24 -29.50 -6.04
CA CYS A 47 0.45 -30.64 -6.47
C CYS A 47 -0.60 -30.97 -5.41
N PHE A 48 -1.74 -31.46 -5.85
CA PHE A 48 -2.80 -31.98 -4.99
C PHE A 48 -3.39 -33.25 -5.60
N GLU A 49 -4.03 -34.08 -4.79
CA GLU A 49 -4.76 -35.23 -5.28
C GLU A 49 -6.24 -34.91 -5.47
N ALA A 50 -6.78 -35.27 -6.62
CA ALA A 50 -8.20 -35.23 -6.92
C ALA A 50 -8.65 -36.61 -7.42
N LYS A 51 -9.49 -37.28 -6.63
CA LYS A 51 -10.04 -38.61 -6.96
C LYS A 51 -8.98 -39.67 -7.35
N GLY A 52 -7.85 -39.68 -6.63
CA GLY A 52 -6.74 -40.62 -6.88
C GLY A 52 -5.79 -40.21 -8.02
N THR A 53 -6.00 -39.05 -8.63
CA THR A 53 -5.09 -38.48 -9.64
C THR A 53 -4.34 -37.32 -9.03
N GLN A 54 -3.01 -37.33 -9.15
CA GLN A 54 -2.18 -36.18 -8.80
C GLN A 54 -2.27 -35.12 -9.90
N ILE A 55 -2.72 -33.92 -9.53
CA ILE A 55 -2.78 -32.75 -10.39
C ILE A 55 -1.74 -31.75 -9.89
N CYS A 56 -0.84 -31.33 -10.77
CA CYS A 56 0.17 -30.33 -10.47
C CYS A 56 -0.13 -29.05 -11.24
N LEU A 57 -0.21 -27.94 -10.52
CA LEU A 57 -0.42 -26.62 -11.10
C LEU A 57 0.88 -25.81 -11.05
N PRO A 58 1.20 -25.08 -12.14
CA PRO A 58 2.47 -24.38 -12.24
C PRO A 58 2.58 -23.21 -11.26
N SER A 59 1.44 -22.63 -10.86
CA SER A 59 1.42 -21.54 -9.89
C SER A 59 0.07 -21.31 -9.25
N THR A 60 0.10 -20.73 -8.06
CA THR A 60 -1.03 -20.08 -7.39
C THR A 60 -0.63 -18.66 -7.02
N THR A 61 -1.46 -17.91 -6.29
CA THR A 61 -1.10 -16.57 -5.84
C THR A 61 -1.17 -16.40 -4.32
N ILE A 62 -0.35 -15.49 -3.80
CA ILE A 62 -0.50 -14.94 -2.46
C ILE A 62 -1.06 -13.52 -2.58
N GLY A 63 -2.24 -13.28 -2.03
CA GLY A 63 -2.78 -11.94 -1.82
C GLY A 63 -2.18 -11.33 -0.56
N HIS A 64 -1.93 -10.01 -0.58
CA HIS A 64 -1.59 -9.26 0.62
C HIS A 64 -2.28 -7.90 0.59
N PHE A 65 -3.07 -7.68 1.63
CA PHE A 65 -3.89 -6.52 1.88
C PHE A 65 -3.38 -5.82 3.13
N ILE A 66 -3.17 -4.51 3.04
CA ILE A 66 -2.89 -3.64 4.17
C ILE A 66 -3.92 -2.52 4.15
N LYS A 67 -4.45 -2.16 5.32
CA LYS A 67 -5.25 -0.95 5.53
C LYS A 67 -4.57 -0.07 6.56
N GLY A 68 -4.49 1.22 6.28
CA GLY A 68 -3.86 2.18 7.17
C GLY A 68 -3.50 3.51 6.49
N SER A 69 -2.74 4.34 7.21
CA SER A 69 -2.23 5.63 6.72
C SER A 69 -0.86 5.91 7.33
N GLY A 70 0.04 6.46 6.51
CA GLY A 70 1.44 6.68 6.84
C GLY A 70 2.12 5.39 7.30
N ARG A 71 2.66 5.40 8.51
CA ARG A 71 3.24 4.21 9.14
C ARG A 71 2.24 3.39 9.95
N THR A 72 1.00 3.84 10.05
CA THR A 72 -0.02 3.18 10.87
C THR A 72 -0.75 2.13 10.05
N ILE A 73 -0.71 0.88 10.49
CA ILE A 73 -1.50 -0.23 9.97
C ILE A 73 -2.64 -0.51 10.95
N THR A 74 -3.86 -0.65 10.43
CA THR A 74 -5.07 -1.00 11.20
C THR A 74 -5.65 -2.36 10.82
N ARG A 75 -5.32 -2.87 9.64
CA ARG A 75 -5.61 -4.25 9.24
C ARG A 75 -4.53 -4.73 8.30
N GLU A 76 -4.12 -5.97 8.47
CA GLU A 76 -3.21 -6.65 7.57
C GLU A 76 -3.69 -8.08 7.36
N GLU A 77 -3.71 -8.49 6.10
CA GLU A 77 -4.27 -9.76 5.69
C GLU A 77 -3.47 -10.33 4.54
N ALA A 78 -3.28 -11.64 4.54
CA ALA A 78 -2.74 -12.33 3.39
C ALA A 78 -3.39 -13.71 3.26
N SER A 79 -3.66 -14.12 2.03
CA SER A 79 -4.31 -15.38 1.71
C SER A 79 -3.64 -16.04 0.50
N ILE A 80 -3.76 -17.37 0.42
CA ILE A 80 -3.42 -18.11 -0.79
C ILE A 80 -4.70 -18.27 -1.61
N GLN A 81 -4.64 -17.80 -2.85
CA GLN A 81 -5.73 -17.91 -3.81
C GLN A 81 -5.32 -18.85 -4.93
N ASP A 82 -6.30 -19.58 -5.48
CA ASP A 82 -6.13 -20.47 -6.61
C ASP A 82 -5.78 -19.73 -7.91
N THR A 83 -5.61 -20.50 -8.99
CA THR A 83 -5.31 -19.97 -10.33
C THR A 83 -6.42 -19.10 -10.91
N LEU A 84 -7.65 -19.21 -10.41
CA LEU A 84 -8.80 -18.42 -10.83
C LEU A 84 -9.02 -17.20 -9.92
N GLY A 85 -8.21 -17.04 -8.87
CA GLY A 85 -8.27 -15.94 -7.92
C GLY A 85 -9.24 -16.16 -6.75
N ALA A 86 -9.78 -17.36 -6.54
CA ALA A 86 -10.59 -17.64 -5.36
C ALA A 86 -9.72 -18.02 -4.16
N ASP A 87 -10.12 -17.64 -2.94
CA ASP A 87 -9.43 -17.95 -1.67
C ASP A 87 -9.58 -19.43 -1.27
N THR A 88 -9.14 -20.33 -2.13
CA THR A 88 -9.24 -21.79 -1.97
C THR A 88 -7.86 -22.45 -1.95
N ALA A 89 -6.78 -21.69 -1.80
CA ALA A 89 -5.39 -22.16 -1.80
C ALA A 89 -4.86 -22.84 -3.08
N GLY A 90 -5.73 -23.14 -4.05
CA GLY A 90 -5.40 -23.77 -5.32
C GLY A 90 -5.03 -25.25 -5.23
N GLY A 91 -4.57 -25.74 -4.08
CA GLY A 91 -4.18 -27.14 -3.88
C GLY A 91 -3.78 -27.46 -2.44
N ARG A 92 -2.99 -28.52 -2.28
CA ARG A 92 -2.67 -29.10 -0.97
C ARG A 92 -1.38 -28.54 -0.39
N TRP A 93 -1.48 -27.86 0.74
CA TRP A 93 -0.34 -27.28 1.45
C TRP A 93 -0.29 -27.79 2.88
N CYS A 94 0.83 -28.39 3.26
CA CYS A 94 1.06 -28.89 4.62
C CYS A 94 2.16 -28.09 5.31
N ASN A 95 2.13 -28.06 6.65
CA ASN A 95 3.12 -27.36 7.47
C ASN A 95 3.33 -25.91 7.00
N TRP A 96 2.22 -25.20 6.81
CA TRP A 96 2.22 -23.90 6.18
C TRP A 96 2.09 -22.77 7.21
N ARG A 97 2.63 -21.60 6.88
CA ARG A 97 2.47 -20.37 7.66
C ARG A 97 2.59 -19.15 6.76
N ILE A 98 2.06 -18.02 7.22
CA ILE A 98 2.26 -16.71 6.60
C ILE A 98 2.96 -15.80 7.61
N ASP A 99 4.11 -15.30 7.22
CA ASP A 99 4.90 -14.35 8.01
C ASP A 99 4.76 -12.94 7.42
N TRP A 100 4.73 -11.92 8.27
CA TRP A 100 4.85 -10.52 7.82
C TRP A 100 6.25 -10.02 8.09
N ARG A 101 6.89 -9.44 7.07
CA ARG A 101 8.26 -8.94 7.15
C ARG A 101 8.27 -7.46 6.79
N TYR A 102 8.90 -6.66 7.64
CA TYR A 102 9.00 -5.22 7.47
C TYR A 102 10.46 -4.82 7.33
N ALA A 103 10.75 -4.07 6.28
CA ALA A 103 12.06 -3.51 6.00
C ALA A 103 11.99 -1.99 5.87
N ASP A 104 13.08 -1.31 6.20
CA ASP A 104 13.20 0.13 5.94
C ASP A 104 13.43 0.44 4.45
N THR A 105 13.63 1.72 4.12
CA THR A 105 13.89 2.18 2.75
C THR A 105 15.24 1.71 2.19
N ASP A 106 16.19 1.37 3.07
CA ASP A 106 17.50 0.84 2.72
C ASP A 106 17.48 -0.69 2.54
N GLY A 107 16.33 -1.32 2.81
CA GLY A 107 16.10 -2.75 2.66
C GLY A 107 16.44 -3.59 3.90
N HIS A 108 16.83 -2.97 5.02
CA HIS A 108 17.11 -3.70 6.25
C HIS A 108 15.82 -4.17 6.91
N THR A 109 15.69 -5.48 7.08
CA THR A 109 14.55 -6.06 7.79
C THR A 109 14.68 -5.79 9.29
N TYR A 110 13.80 -4.96 9.83
CA TYR A 110 13.80 -4.62 11.27
C TYR A 110 12.76 -5.39 12.08
N ARG A 111 11.78 -6.04 11.41
CA ARG A 111 10.76 -6.84 12.09
C ARG A 111 10.27 -8.00 11.21
N THR A 112 10.09 -9.16 11.83
CA THR A 112 9.34 -10.29 11.25
C THR A 112 8.32 -10.78 12.26
N SER A 113 7.04 -10.67 11.90
CA SER A 113 5.91 -11.23 12.66
C SER A 113 5.58 -12.61 12.12
N LYS A 114 6.05 -13.66 12.79
CA LYS A 114 5.81 -15.04 12.36
C LYS A 114 4.37 -15.45 12.63
N GLY A 115 3.74 -16.10 11.65
CA GLY A 115 2.40 -16.67 11.81
C GLY A 115 2.44 -18.00 12.56
N PRO A 116 1.28 -18.48 13.06
CA PRO A 116 1.18 -19.85 13.54
C PRO A 116 1.45 -20.83 12.40
N VAL A 117 2.12 -21.94 12.71
CA VAL A 117 2.33 -23.04 11.76
C VAL A 117 1.10 -23.95 11.78
N ASN A 118 0.42 -24.02 10.66
CA ASN A 118 -0.66 -24.97 10.41
C ASN A 118 -0.05 -26.30 9.97
N ARG A 119 -0.01 -27.26 10.90
CA ARG A 119 0.63 -28.57 10.68
C ARG A 119 -0.18 -29.48 9.76
N ASN A 120 -1.51 -29.34 9.79
CA ASN A 120 -2.39 -30.09 8.92
C ASN A 120 -2.24 -29.63 7.46
N CYS A 121 -2.53 -30.55 6.55
CA CYS A 121 -2.65 -30.19 5.15
C CYS A 121 -3.99 -29.48 4.94
N ALA A 122 -3.95 -28.29 4.37
CA ALA A 122 -5.13 -27.62 3.83
C ALA A 122 -5.22 -27.96 2.35
N ASP A 123 -6.38 -28.47 1.91
CA ASP A 123 -6.69 -28.69 0.50
C ASP A 123 -7.34 -27.40 -0.07
N VAL A 124 -8.44 -27.51 -0.83
CA VAL A 124 -9.20 -26.40 -1.43
C VAL A 124 -9.98 -25.54 -0.40
N SER A 125 -9.31 -25.16 0.69
CA SER A 125 -9.86 -24.40 1.81
C SER A 125 -9.16 -23.06 1.93
N SER A 126 -9.84 -22.08 2.54
CA SER A 126 -9.26 -20.75 2.74
C SER A 126 -8.05 -20.82 3.65
N MET A 127 -6.88 -20.45 3.10
CA MET A 127 -5.62 -20.37 3.81
C MET A 127 -5.22 -18.91 3.91
N GLY A 128 -5.38 -18.33 5.10
CA GLY A 128 -5.05 -16.93 5.30
C GLY A 128 -4.66 -16.62 6.73
N ARG A 129 -4.14 -15.40 6.89
CA ARG A 129 -3.80 -14.80 8.16
C ARG A 129 -4.34 -13.37 8.16
N ILE A 130 -5.09 -13.02 9.20
CA ILE A 130 -5.68 -11.69 9.39
C ILE A 130 -5.24 -11.17 10.75
N ASP A 131 -4.90 -9.89 10.83
CA ASP A 131 -4.71 -9.16 12.09
C ASP A 131 -5.27 -7.75 11.96
N THR A 132 -6.13 -7.40 12.91
CA THR A 132 -6.82 -6.10 13.01
C THR A 132 -6.23 -5.22 14.11
N THR A 133 -5.12 -5.64 14.71
CA THR A 133 -4.43 -4.88 15.76
C THR A 133 -3.76 -3.65 15.16
N ARG A 134 -4.20 -2.46 15.62
CA ARG A 134 -3.58 -1.18 15.26
C ARG A 134 -2.12 -1.16 15.71
N ARG A 135 -1.22 -0.79 14.80
CA ARG A 135 0.22 -0.68 15.04
C ARG A 135 0.83 0.43 14.21
N THR A 136 1.87 1.05 14.74
CA THR A 136 2.69 2.02 14.01
C THR A 136 4.04 1.40 13.69
N LEU A 137 4.41 1.38 12.41
CA LEU A 137 5.69 0.88 11.95
C LEU A 137 6.83 1.81 12.37
N LYS A 138 7.99 1.22 12.68
CA LYS A 138 9.17 1.98 13.11
C LYS A 138 9.70 2.87 12.00
N HIS A 139 9.69 2.36 10.76
CA HIS A 139 10.19 3.04 9.57
C HIS A 139 9.18 2.92 8.42
N TYR A 140 9.21 3.89 7.50
CA TYR A 140 8.73 3.69 6.12
C TYR A 140 9.64 2.68 5.40
N GLY A 141 9.15 2.07 4.32
CA GLY A 141 9.90 1.04 3.59
C GLY A 141 8.98 -0.01 3.01
N LYS A 142 9.28 -1.30 3.22
CA LYS A 142 8.49 -2.41 2.67
C LYS A 142 7.74 -3.18 3.75
N ALA A 143 6.50 -3.54 3.47
CA ALA A 143 5.74 -4.54 4.21
C ALA A 143 5.44 -5.71 3.28
N CYS A 144 5.90 -6.91 3.65
CA CYS A 144 5.77 -8.11 2.84
C CYS A 144 5.01 -9.21 3.57
N ALA A 145 4.17 -9.94 2.85
CA ALA A 145 3.68 -11.25 3.29
C ALA A 145 4.49 -12.35 2.61
N ASP A 146 5.12 -13.20 3.41
CA ASP A 146 5.90 -14.36 2.98
C ASP A 146 5.12 -15.65 3.29
N PHE A 147 4.80 -16.44 2.26
CA PHE A 147 4.17 -17.74 2.42
C PHE A 147 5.22 -18.85 2.51
N TYR A 148 5.09 -19.69 3.53
CA TYR A 148 5.92 -20.88 3.73
C TYR A 148 5.05 -22.13 3.71
N ALA A 149 5.56 -23.19 3.09
CA ALA A 149 4.98 -24.54 3.16
C ALA A 149 6.07 -25.60 3.05
N GLY A 150 5.99 -26.63 3.89
CA GLY A 150 7.02 -27.67 3.98
C GLY A 150 8.41 -27.11 4.33
N GLY A 151 8.46 -26.06 5.16
CA GLY A 151 9.72 -25.44 5.60
C GLY A 151 10.36 -24.44 4.61
N ALA A 152 9.91 -24.39 3.36
CA ALA A 152 10.45 -23.48 2.35
C ALA A 152 9.52 -22.28 2.08
N ARG A 153 10.10 -21.11 1.74
CA ARG A 153 9.34 -19.95 1.26
C ARG A 153 8.88 -20.22 -0.17
N ARG A 154 7.58 -20.15 -0.41
CA ARG A 154 6.95 -20.51 -1.71
C ARG A 154 6.50 -19.29 -2.52
N GLY A 155 6.27 -18.17 -1.85
CA GLY A 155 5.94 -16.91 -2.51
C GLY A 155 5.99 -15.74 -1.54
N THR A 156 6.06 -14.55 -2.13
CA THR A 156 6.12 -13.28 -1.41
C THR A 156 5.30 -12.24 -2.19
N GLN A 157 4.59 -11.38 -1.46
CA GLN A 157 4.01 -10.15 -1.99
C GLN A 157 4.45 -9.02 -1.06
N CYS A 158 4.93 -7.91 -1.62
CA CYS A 158 5.36 -6.73 -0.87
C CYS A 158 4.70 -5.44 -1.35
N HIS A 159 4.37 -4.57 -0.39
CA HIS A 159 3.96 -3.20 -0.60
C HIS A 159 5.04 -2.23 -0.12
N ASN A 160 5.15 -1.09 -0.80
CA ASN A 160 5.90 0.05 -0.26
C ASN A 160 4.98 0.86 0.65
N ILE A 161 5.39 1.03 1.91
CA ILE A 161 4.80 1.96 2.86
C ILE A 161 5.59 3.25 2.76
N ILE A 162 4.99 4.26 2.14
CA ILE A 162 5.63 5.55 1.84
C ILE A 162 4.89 6.70 2.54
N GLN A 163 5.57 7.84 2.61
CA GLN A 163 5.02 9.12 3.07
C GLN A 163 4.08 9.73 2.02
#